data_AF-A0AAX4FWV6-F1
#
_entry.id   AF-A0AAX4FWV6-F1
#
_cell.length_a   1.000
_cell.length_b   1.000
_cell.length_c   1.000
_cell.angle_alpha   90.00
_cell.angle_beta   90.00
_cell.angle_gamma   90.00
#
_symmetry.space_group_name_H-M   'P 1'
#
loop_
_entity.id
_entity.type
_entity.pdbx_description
1 polymer ?
#
loop_
_entity_poly.entity_id
_entity_poly.type
_entity_poly.pdbx_seq_one_letter_code
_entity_poly.pdbx_strand_id
1 'polypeptide(L)'
;MPFAQRKKTTCKKISTLKSKECCACAVTALNQHLTIPIQGRLTQTDLFQALIGMAAMNQSIHSITGLLEHVPCETSFRYHLKKLDMDELEQKSTAILTHFVHHVLKPGNAYQFAIDYTNDPYYGETTDENKPFIIRSKRK
;
A
#
# COMPACT_ATOMS: atom_id res chain seq x y z
N MET A 1 4.65 36.36 38.75
CA MET A 1 3.70 36.17 37.64
C MET A 1 3.26 34.71 37.62
N PRO A 2 1.96 34.39 37.76
CA PRO A 2 1.51 33.01 37.82
C PRO A 2 1.48 32.38 36.43
N PHE A 3 2.05 31.17 36.30
CA PHE A 3 1.99 30.37 35.09
C PHE A 3 0.56 29.90 34.85
N ALA A 4 -0.06 30.36 33.76
CA ALA A 4 -1.36 29.90 33.34
C ALA A 4 -1.30 28.41 32.97
N GLN A 5 -2.16 27.61 33.61
CA GLN A 5 -2.31 26.19 33.30
C GLN A 5 -2.80 26.03 31.85
N ARG A 6 -2.04 25.26 31.04
CA ARG A 6 -2.46 24.84 29.69
C ARG A 6 -3.80 24.10 29.80
N LYS A 7 -4.85 24.66 29.20
CA LYS A 7 -6.12 23.96 28.98
C LYS A 7 -5.82 22.65 28.26
N LYS A 8 -6.17 21.51 28.87
CA LYS A 8 -6.19 20.21 28.22
C LYS A 8 -7.16 20.31 27.04
N THR A 9 -6.63 20.38 25.83
CA THR A 9 -7.40 20.16 24.62
C THR A 9 -7.88 18.72 24.67
N THR A 10 -9.18 18.55 24.91
CA THR A 10 -9.88 17.28 24.70
C THR A 10 -9.59 16.84 23.27
N CYS A 11 -8.86 15.74 23.14
CA CYS A 11 -8.65 15.06 21.87
C CYS A 11 -10.05 14.74 21.32
N LYS A 12 -10.50 15.53 20.32
CA LYS A 12 -11.74 15.23 19.59
C LYS A 12 -11.63 13.78 19.14
N LYS A 13 -12.69 12.98 19.36
CA LYS A 13 -12.79 11.60 18.86
C LYS A 13 -12.28 11.56 17.43
N ILE A 14 -11.04 11.10 17.25
CA ILE A 14 -10.54 10.68 15.95
C ILE A 14 -11.42 9.48 15.65
N SER A 15 -12.29 9.59 14.66
CA SER A 15 -12.99 8.44 14.11
C SER A 15 -11.92 7.52 13.54
N THR A 16 -11.44 6.58 14.34
CA THR A 16 -10.49 5.58 13.90
C THR A 16 -11.18 4.71 12.87
N LEU A 17 -10.71 4.78 11.61
CA LEU A 17 -11.18 3.90 10.56
C LEU A 17 -11.02 2.45 11.01
N LYS A 18 -12.08 1.66 10.87
CA LYS A 18 -12.02 0.20 11.08
C LYS A 18 -11.21 -0.43 9.95
N SER A 19 -10.61 -1.59 10.18
CA SER A 19 -9.76 -2.28 9.18
C SER A 19 -10.44 -2.42 7.82
N LYS A 20 -11.75 -2.73 7.80
CA LYS A 20 -12.55 -2.81 6.57
C LYS A 20 -12.64 -1.47 5.82
N GLU A 21 -12.78 -0.37 6.54
CA GLU A 21 -12.87 0.97 5.98
C GLU A 21 -11.50 1.40 5.40
N CYS A 22 -10.39 1.06 6.08
CA CYS A 22 -9.05 1.26 5.56
C CYS A 22 -8.83 0.51 4.24
N CYS A 23 -9.20 -0.78 4.17
CA CYS A 23 -9.07 -1.56 2.94
C CYS A 23 -9.93 -0.97 1.81
N ALA A 24 -11.15 -0.53 2.12
CA ALA A 24 -12.02 0.11 1.13
C ALA A 24 -11.41 1.42 0.60
N CYS A 25 -10.83 2.26 1.46
CA CYS A 25 -10.10 3.46 1.04
C CYS A 25 -8.93 3.11 0.11
N ALA A 26 -8.12 2.11 0.46
CA ALA A 26 -6.99 1.71 -0.37
C ALA A 26 -7.44 1.22 -1.76
N VAL A 27 -8.49 0.39 -1.83
CA VAL A 27 -9.05 -0.09 -3.10
C VAL A 27 -9.60 1.07 -3.95
N THR A 28 -10.30 2.02 -3.33
CA THR A 28 -10.81 3.21 -4.02
C THR A 28 -9.68 4.05 -4.61
N ALA A 29 -8.62 4.31 -3.84
CA ALA A 29 -7.47 5.06 -4.32
C ALA A 29 -6.78 4.37 -5.50
N LEU A 30 -6.59 3.05 -5.41
CA LEU A 30 -6.00 2.26 -6.50
C LEU A 30 -6.87 2.29 -7.76
N ASN A 31 -8.19 2.08 -7.62
CA ASN A 31 -9.12 2.11 -8.74
C ASN A 31 -9.19 3.46 -9.46
N GLN A 32 -9.00 4.56 -8.74
CA GLN A 32 -9.05 5.89 -9.33
C GLN A 32 -7.80 6.24 -10.14
N HIS A 33 -6.63 5.78 -9.70
CA HIS A 33 -5.35 6.22 -10.29
C HIS A 33 -4.73 5.18 -11.22
N LEU A 34 -5.05 3.89 -11.04
CA LEU A 34 -4.54 2.81 -11.87
C LEU A 34 -5.62 2.24 -12.78
N THR A 35 -5.20 1.81 -13.96
CA THR A 35 -6.04 1.11 -14.91
C THR A 35 -5.32 -0.14 -15.36
N ILE A 36 -5.90 -1.30 -15.05
CA ILE A 36 -5.44 -2.60 -15.49
C ILE A 36 -6.44 -3.09 -16.52
N PRO A 37 -6.04 -3.32 -17.78
CA PRO A 37 -6.94 -3.88 -18.77
C PRO A 37 -7.26 -5.34 -18.42
N ILE A 38 -8.47 -5.58 -17.91
CA ILE A 38 -8.99 -6.90 -17.57
C ILE A 38 -10.14 -7.25 -18.51
N GLN A 39 -10.17 -8.51 -18.94
CA GLN A 39 -11.21 -9.08 -19.79
C GLN A 39 -11.85 -10.26 -19.05
N GLY A 40 -13.15 -10.47 -19.25
CA GLY A 40 -13.91 -11.56 -18.64
C GLY A 40 -14.65 -11.15 -17.37
N ARG A 41 -14.90 -12.12 -16.48
CA ARG A 41 -15.70 -11.90 -15.25
C ARG A 41 -14.93 -11.26 -14.10
N LEU A 42 -13.59 -11.33 -14.14
CA LEU A 42 -12.75 -10.69 -13.14
C LEU A 42 -12.78 -9.17 -13.36
N THR A 43 -12.95 -8.41 -12.29
CA THR A 43 -12.86 -6.94 -12.34
C THR A 43 -11.55 -6.44 -11.73
N GLN A 44 -11.16 -5.21 -12.06
CA GLN A 44 -10.01 -4.55 -11.44
C GLN A 44 -10.19 -4.42 -9.92
N THR A 45 -11.42 -4.12 -9.49
CA THR A 45 -11.77 -4.04 -8.08
C THR A 45 -11.54 -5.37 -7.37
N ASP A 46 -11.91 -6.49 -7.97
CA ASP A 46 -11.67 -7.82 -7.36
C ASP A 46 -10.17 -8.07 -7.19
N LEU A 47 -9.37 -7.71 -8.21
CA LEU A 47 -7.91 -7.86 -8.16
C LEU A 47 -7.30 -7.00 -7.05
N PHE A 48 -7.70 -5.73 -6.93
CA PHE A 48 -7.20 -4.85 -5.87
C PHE A 48 -7.69 -5.23 -4.48
N GLN A 49 -8.93 -5.68 -4.33
CA GLN A 49 -9.43 -6.19 -3.05
C GLN A 49 -8.60 -7.39 -2.57
N ALA A 50 -8.32 -8.34 -3.46
CA ALA A 50 -7.46 -9.46 -3.15
C ALA A 50 -6.01 -9.03 -2.85
N LEU A 51 -5.46 -8.07 -3.60
CA LEU A 51 -4.12 -7.51 -3.35
C LEU A 51 -4.00 -6.86 -1.97
N ILE A 52 -4.96 -6.02 -1.61
CA ILE A 52 -5.03 -5.37 -0.30
C ILE A 52 -5.25 -6.40 0.81
N GLY A 53 -6.08 -7.41 0.57
CA GLY A 53 -6.27 -8.53 1.51
C GLY A 53 -4.97 -9.29 1.77
N MET A 54 -4.21 -9.61 0.71
CA MET A 54 -2.89 -10.25 0.84
C MET A 54 -1.93 -9.40 1.67
N ALA A 55 -1.82 -8.10 1.35
CA ALA A 55 -0.94 -7.19 2.07
C ALA A 55 -1.33 -7.08 3.55
N ALA A 56 -2.63 -6.94 3.85
CA ALA A 56 -3.13 -6.83 5.22
C ALA A 56 -2.92 -8.11 6.04
N MET A 57 -2.94 -9.28 5.40
CA MET A 57 -2.77 -10.59 6.06
C MET A 57 -1.35 -11.14 5.98
N ASN A 58 -0.42 -10.39 5.38
CA ASN A 58 0.95 -10.82 5.09
C ASN A 58 1.00 -12.20 4.38
N GLN A 59 0.14 -12.36 3.37
CA GLN A 59 0.02 -13.59 2.59
C GLN A 59 0.59 -13.42 1.20
N SER A 60 1.12 -14.51 0.64
CA SER A 60 1.55 -14.56 -0.75
C SER A 60 0.37 -14.80 -1.70
N ILE A 61 0.57 -14.51 -3.00
CA ILE A 61 -0.39 -14.86 -4.07
C ILE A 61 -0.72 -16.36 -4.06
N HIS A 62 0.28 -17.19 -3.74
CA HIS A 62 0.11 -18.64 -3.68
C HIS A 62 -0.76 -19.07 -2.49
N SER A 63 -0.57 -18.43 -1.34
CA SER A 63 -1.23 -18.81 -0.09
C SER A 63 -2.67 -18.29 -0.01
N ILE A 64 -2.95 -17.10 -0.55
CA ILE A 64 -4.24 -16.43 -0.36
C ILE A 64 -5.42 -17.15 -1.04
N THR A 65 -5.17 -17.85 -2.15
CA THR A 65 -6.22 -18.58 -2.88
C THR A 65 -6.79 -19.75 -2.07
N GLY A 66 -6.09 -20.21 -1.02
CA GLY A 66 -6.59 -21.18 -0.05
C GLY A 66 -7.28 -20.57 1.18
N LEU A 67 -7.17 -19.25 1.38
CA LEU A 67 -7.71 -18.55 2.56
C LEU A 67 -8.98 -17.75 2.26
N LEU A 68 -9.15 -17.27 1.03
CA LEU A 68 -10.26 -16.39 0.65
C LEU A 68 -11.05 -16.97 -0.52
N GLU A 69 -12.37 -16.99 -0.37
CA GLU A 69 -13.28 -17.30 -1.47
C GLU A 69 -13.29 -16.14 -2.48
N HIS A 70 -13.53 -16.45 -3.75
CA HIS A 70 -13.64 -15.48 -4.86
C HIS A 70 -12.37 -14.70 -5.22
N VAL A 71 -11.17 -15.18 -4.84
CA VAL A 71 -9.90 -14.62 -5.33
C VAL A 71 -9.54 -15.24 -6.68
N PRO A 72 -9.11 -14.45 -7.69
CA PRO A 72 -8.59 -15.02 -8.94
C PRO A 72 -7.42 -15.97 -8.66
N CYS A 73 -7.36 -17.07 -9.43
CA CYS A 73 -6.25 -18.02 -9.29
C CYS A 73 -4.90 -17.35 -9.57
N GLU A 74 -3.83 -17.90 -8.98
CA GLU A 74 -2.48 -17.34 -9.04
C GLU A 74 -2.04 -16.97 -10.47
N THR A 75 -2.29 -17.85 -11.45
CA THR A 75 -1.93 -17.61 -12.86
C THR A 75 -2.62 -16.37 -13.42
N SER A 76 -3.93 -16.24 -13.19
CA SER A 76 -4.70 -15.07 -13.63
C SER A 76 -4.24 -13.80 -12.92
N PHE A 77 -3.97 -13.90 -11.61
CA PHE A 77 -3.48 -12.78 -10.81
C PHE A 77 -2.18 -12.22 -11.39
N ARG A 78 -1.19 -13.09 -11.60
CA ARG A 78 0.12 -12.73 -12.16
C ARG A 78 0.00 -12.19 -13.57
N TYR A 79 -0.86 -12.78 -14.40
CA TYR A 79 -1.11 -12.32 -15.76
C TYR A 79 -1.61 -10.87 -15.79
N HIS A 80 -2.54 -10.50 -14.91
CA HIS A 80 -3.07 -9.13 -14.87
C HIS A 80 -2.11 -8.13 -14.23
N LEU A 81 -1.40 -8.50 -13.16
CA LEU A 81 -0.39 -7.64 -12.56
C LEU A 81 0.77 -7.32 -13.52
N LYS A 82 1.16 -8.28 -14.37
CA LYS A 82 2.23 -8.08 -15.37
C LYS A 82 1.93 -6.97 -16.38
N LYS A 83 0.67 -6.53 -16.47
CA LYS A 83 0.27 -5.44 -17.38
C LYS A 83 0.54 -4.05 -16.80
N LEU A 84 0.88 -3.96 -15.52
CA LEU A 84 1.32 -2.72 -14.90
C LEU A 84 2.76 -2.42 -15.29
N ASP A 85 3.01 -1.19 -15.67
CA ASP A 85 4.35 -0.67 -15.88
C ASP A 85 4.90 -0.09 -14.55
N MET A 86 6.17 -0.36 -14.27
CA MET A 86 6.80 0.07 -13.01
C MET A 86 7.04 1.58 -12.97
N ASP A 87 7.46 2.18 -14.08
CA ASP A 87 7.71 3.63 -14.15
C ASP A 87 6.39 4.39 -14.02
N GLU A 88 5.33 3.90 -14.68
CA GLU A 88 3.97 4.45 -14.53
C GLU A 88 3.48 4.35 -13.08
N LEU A 89 3.73 3.22 -12.41
CA LEU A 89 3.34 3.01 -11.02
C LEU A 89 4.08 3.97 -10.08
N GLU A 90 5.39 4.17 -10.29
CA GLU A 90 6.19 5.12 -9.53
C GLU A 90 5.68 6.55 -9.71
N GLN A 91 5.41 6.98 -10.94
CA GLN A 91 4.85 8.31 -11.24
C GLN A 91 3.50 8.52 -10.55
N LYS A 92 2.65 7.48 -10.49
CA LYS A 92 1.31 7.56 -9.89
C LYS A 92 1.30 7.33 -8.37
N SER A 93 2.40 6.85 -7.80
CA SER A 93 2.49 6.49 -6.36
C SER A 93 2.10 7.66 -5.45
N THR A 94 2.57 8.87 -5.75
CA THR A 94 2.26 10.06 -4.97
C THR A 94 0.76 10.36 -5.03
N ALA A 95 0.12 10.28 -6.19
CA ALA A 95 -1.32 10.51 -6.32
C ALA A 95 -2.16 9.47 -5.55
N ILE A 96 -1.72 8.21 -5.55
CA ILE A 96 -2.36 7.13 -4.80
C ILE A 96 -2.24 7.38 -3.29
N LEU A 97 -1.01 7.62 -2.79
CA LEU A 97 -0.75 7.81 -1.36
C LEU A 97 -1.40 9.08 -0.81
N THR A 98 -1.48 10.13 -1.63
CA THR A 98 -2.07 11.41 -1.25
C THR A 98 -3.58 11.47 -1.47
N HIS A 99 -4.21 10.42 -1.99
CA HIS A 99 -5.61 10.44 -2.41
C HIS A 99 -6.58 10.94 -1.31
N PHE A 100 -6.35 10.52 -0.06
CA PHE A 100 -7.12 10.95 1.12
C PHE A 100 -6.36 11.92 2.04
N VAL A 101 -5.25 12.49 1.59
CA VAL A 101 -4.38 13.32 2.44
C VAL A 101 -5.09 14.55 2.97
N HIS A 102 -6.02 15.11 2.21
CA HIS A 102 -6.79 16.30 2.57
C HIS A 102 -7.71 16.09 3.79
N HIS A 103 -8.04 14.84 4.13
CA HIS A 103 -8.76 14.52 5.36
C HIS A 103 -7.84 14.50 6.60
N VAL A 104 -6.53 14.35 6.39
CA VAL A 104 -5.52 14.20 7.45
C VAL A 104 -4.71 15.48 7.64
N LEU A 105 -4.19 16.03 6.55
CA LEU A 105 -3.42 17.27 6.51
C LEU A 105 -4.34 18.46 6.27
N LYS A 106 -4.26 19.46 7.15
CA LYS A 106 -5.04 20.70 7.08
C LYS A 106 -4.13 21.85 6.64
N PRO A 107 -4.58 22.68 5.68
CA PRO A 107 -3.83 23.86 5.27
C PRO A 107 -3.51 24.78 6.46
N GLY A 108 -2.31 25.37 6.46
CA GLY A 108 -1.84 26.28 7.50
C GLY A 108 -1.23 25.62 8.74
N ASN A 109 -1.26 24.29 8.84
CA ASN A 109 -0.59 23.57 9.92
C ASN A 109 0.83 23.16 9.53
N ALA A 110 1.75 23.22 10.49
CA ALA A 110 3.09 22.64 10.36
C ALA A 110 3.04 21.14 10.68
N TYR A 111 3.69 20.33 9.82
CA TYR A 111 3.81 18.89 9.97
C TYR A 111 5.28 18.50 9.93
N GLN A 112 5.66 17.51 10.75
CA GLN A 112 6.96 16.87 10.69
C GLN A 112 6.82 15.52 9.99
N PHE A 113 7.67 15.30 8.99
CA PHE A 113 7.74 14.04 8.25
C PHE A 113 9.09 13.39 8.51
N ALA A 114 9.08 12.10 8.81
CA ALA A 114 10.29 11.30 8.82
C ALA A 114 10.54 10.80 7.39
N ILE A 115 11.78 10.92 6.94
CA ILE A 115 12.25 10.36 5.67
C ILE A 115 13.34 9.38 6.03
N ASP A 116 13.17 8.13 5.62
CA ASP A 116 14.16 7.08 5.76
C ASP A 116 14.47 6.52 4.37
N TYR A 117 15.72 6.16 4.14
CA TYR A 117 16.19 5.61 2.87
C TYR A 117 16.54 4.14 3.07
N THR A 118 15.93 3.27 2.29
CA THR A 118 16.26 1.84 2.28
C THR A 118 16.89 1.50 0.94
N ASN A 119 18.13 1.01 0.97
CA ASN A 119 18.89 0.58 -0.21
C ASN A 119 18.93 -0.95 -0.37
N ASP A 120 18.08 -1.68 0.38
CA ASP A 120 18.00 -3.13 0.28
C ASP A 120 17.39 -3.52 -1.07
N PRO A 121 18.19 -4.09 -1.99
CA PRO A 121 17.69 -4.46 -3.31
C PRO A 121 16.80 -5.68 -3.12
N TYR A 122 15.51 -5.52 -3.43
CA TYR A 122 14.53 -6.61 -3.30
C TYR A 122 14.58 -7.56 -4.52
N TYR A 123 14.94 -7.05 -5.71
CA TYR A 123 15.19 -7.78 -6.96
C TYR A 123 16.23 -7.04 -7.83
N GLY A 124 16.88 -7.74 -8.76
CA GLY A 124 17.83 -7.16 -9.73
C GLY A 124 19.01 -8.09 -10.05
N GLU A 125 19.82 -7.71 -11.03
CA GLU A 125 21.13 -8.34 -11.21
C GLU A 125 22.04 -7.98 -10.03
N THR A 126 22.84 -8.95 -9.61
CA THR A 126 23.82 -8.71 -8.56
C THR A 126 24.96 -7.86 -9.14
N THR A 127 25.05 -6.60 -8.71
CA THR A 127 26.18 -5.71 -9.00
C THR A 127 27.18 -5.75 -7.84
N ASP A 128 28.39 -5.24 -8.06
CA ASP A 128 29.38 -5.16 -6.98
C ASP A 128 28.94 -4.19 -5.87
N GLU A 129 28.16 -3.14 -6.18
CA GLU A 129 27.64 -2.23 -5.16
C GLU A 129 26.55 -2.86 -4.29
N ASN A 130 25.70 -3.72 -4.88
CA ASN A 130 24.53 -4.26 -4.18
C ASN A 130 24.79 -5.59 -3.46
N LYS A 131 25.89 -6.29 -3.79
CA LYS A 131 26.32 -7.56 -3.17
C LYS A 131 26.24 -7.60 -1.63
N PRO A 132 26.70 -6.57 -0.88
CA PRO A 132 26.67 -6.59 0.58
C PRO A 132 25.25 -6.58 1.16
N PHE A 133 24.26 -6.12 0.39
CA PHE A 133 22.86 -5.93 0.81
C PHE A 133 21.95 -7.08 0.37
N ILE A 134 22.46 -8.06 -0.39
CA ILE A 134 21.67 -9.22 -0.82
C ILE A 134 21.49 -10.19 0.35
N ILE A 135 20.29 -10.20 0.92
CA ILE A 135 19.87 -11.17 1.93
C ILE A 135 19.54 -12.50 1.25
N ARG A 136 20.56 -13.36 1.07
CA ARG A 136 20.32 -14.77 0.71
C ARG A 136 19.77 -15.50 1.93
N SER A 137 18.82 -16.42 1.73
CA SER A 137 18.38 -17.29 2.82
C SER A 137 19.60 -18.04 3.37
N LYS A 138 20.06 -17.65 4.57
CA LYS A 138 20.91 -18.53 5.36
C LYS A 138 19.98 -19.64 5.81
N ARG A 139 19.94 -20.75 5.06
CA ARG A 139 19.51 -22.03 5.63
C ARG A 139 20.29 -22.21 6.93
N LYS A 140 19.58 -22.25 8.05
CA LYS A 140 20.11 -22.83 9.28
C LYS A 140 20.31 -24.33 9.08
#